data_AF-A0A9Q1Q6D2-F1
#
_entry.id   AF-A0A9Q1Q6D2-F1
#
_cell.length_a   1.000
_cell.length_b   1.000
_cell.length_c   1.000
_cell.angle_alpha   90.00
_cell.angle_beta   90.00
_cell.angle_gamma   90.00
#
_symmetry.space_group_name_H-M   'P 1'
#
loop_
_entity.id
_entity.type
_entity.pdbx_description
1 polymer ?
#
loop_
_entity_poly.entity_id
_entity_poly.type
_entity_poly.pdbx_seq_one_letter_code
_entity_poly.pdbx_strand_id
1 'polypeptide(L)'
;MMLRVFFTLGLQSPPVDPPAALIFMATVHDGLESRLSKHYKFWMRLGQKGFVPPRIIYGNQFTMISQHQVAAKEYLQAYKQMPENPLVNLCVGTALLNVALGFRLQNKHQCVAQGLAFLYNNLRLCENSQEALYNMARACHHVGLVSLAASYYEKVLAIRQEDCPLPKLAKVDRDAAKPPEPGYCDLRREAAYNLHLIYKKSGAVDLARQILKDYCTL
;
A
#
# COMPACT_ATOMS: atom_id res chain seq x y z
N MET A 1 -0.53 3.65 1.98
CA MET A 1 0.20 3.31 3.23
C MET A 1 1.01 2.00 3.19
N MET A 2 0.67 1.02 2.34
CA MET A 2 1.53 -0.17 2.10
C MET A 2 2.93 0.16 1.55
N LEU A 3 3.13 1.36 0.98
CA LEU A 3 4.42 1.89 0.51
C LEU A 3 5.25 2.60 1.60
N ARG A 4 4.71 2.83 2.79
CA ARG A 4 5.46 3.51 3.87
C ARG A 4 6.27 2.58 4.75
N VAL A 5 6.03 1.26 4.66
CA VAL A 5 6.93 0.23 5.18
C VAL A 5 8.18 0.06 4.27
N PHE A 6 8.16 0.60 3.04
CA PHE A 6 9.24 0.39 2.07
C PHE A 6 10.42 1.36 2.17
N PHE A 7 10.25 2.55 2.75
CA PHE A 7 11.32 3.57 2.74
C PHE A 7 12.34 3.45 3.89
N THR A 8 12.10 2.60 4.89
CA THR A 8 13.01 2.39 6.03
C THR A 8 14.17 1.42 5.77
N LEU A 9 14.33 0.90 4.55
CA LEU A 9 15.45 0.00 4.20
C LEU A 9 16.57 0.63 3.35
N GLY A 10 16.57 1.95 3.12
CA GLY A 10 17.78 2.67 2.71
C GLY A 10 18.54 2.10 1.50
N LEU A 11 17.85 1.57 0.49
CA LEU A 11 18.50 1.20 -0.77
C LEU A 11 18.39 2.38 -1.75
N GLN A 12 19.38 3.26 -1.67
CA GLN A 12 19.71 4.17 -2.75
C GLN A 12 20.04 3.32 -3.98
N SER A 13 19.24 3.40 -5.05
CA SER A 13 19.54 2.70 -6.30
C SER A 13 20.76 3.33 -6.96
N PRO A 14 21.90 2.63 -7.13
CA PRO A 14 22.90 3.05 -8.09
C PRO A 14 22.43 2.68 -9.51
N PRO A 15 22.97 3.34 -10.55
CA PRO A 15 22.71 2.94 -11.93
C PRO A 15 23.49 1.65 -12.17
N VAL A 16 22.81 0.51 -12.27
CA VAL A 16 23.46 -0.76 -12.58
C VAL A 16 22.70 -1.47 -13.68
N ASP A 17 23.45 -1.96 -14.67
CA ASP A 17 23.00 -2.57 -15.90
C ASP A 17 21.93 -3.67 -15.71
N PRO A 18 21.02 -3.84 -16.70
CA PRO A 18 19.90 -4.78 -16.63
C PRO A 18 20.22 -6.24 -16.22
N PRO A 19 21.40 -6.83 -16.52
CA PRO A 19 21.74 -8.18 -16.06
C PRO A 19 22.02 -8.24 -14.54
N ALA A 20 22.61 -7.19 -13.98
CA ALA A 20 22.98 -7.14 -12.56
C ALA A 20 21.76 -6.96 -11.65
N ALA A 21 20.74 -6.23 -12.12
CA ALA A 21 19.45 -6.13 -11.42
C ALA A 21 18.74 -7.49 -11.31
N LEU A 22 18.84 -8.33 -12.35
CA LEU A 22 18.27 -9.68 -12.33
C LEU A 22 18.99 -10.60 -11.34
N ILE A 23 20.32 -10.50 -11.29
CA ILE A 23 21.17 -11.27 -10.37
C ILE A 23 20.95 -10.80 -8.92
N PHE A 24 20.84 -9.50 -8.67
CA PHE A 24 20.54 -8.94 -7.35
C PHE A 24 19.14 -9.35 -6.87
N MET A 25 18.13 -9.33 -7.74
CA MET A 25 16.79 -9.83 -7.42
C MET A 25 16.80 -11.35 -7.14
N ALA A 26 17.60 -12.14 -7.88
CA ALA A 26 17.74 -13.58 -7.66
C ALA A 26 18.53 -13.94 -6.38
N THR A 27 19.53 -13.14 -5.99
CA THR A 27 20.26 -13.35 -4.72
C THR A 27 19.47 -12.87 -3.51
N VAL A 28 18.68 -11.81 -3.65
CA VAL A 28 17.68 -11.41 -2.63
C VAL A 28 16.58 -12.47 -2.53
N HIS A 29 16.16 -13.08 -3.66
CA HIS A 29 15.23 -14.22 -3.71
C HIS A 29 15.74 -15.40 -2.87
N ASP A 30 16.95 -15.92 -3.13
CA ASP A 30 17.54 -17.05 -2.38
C ASP A 30 17.79 -16.75 -0.89
N GLY A 31 18.23 -15.52 -0.58
CA GLY A 31 18.50 -15.08 0.80
C GLY A 31 17.22 -14.93 1.65
N LEU A 32 16.12 -14.45 1.05
CA LEU A 32 14.81 -14.41 1.70
C LEU A 32 14.21 -15.82 1.81
N GLU A 33 14.28 -16.63 0.75
CA GLU A 33 13.72 -18.00 0.72
C GLU A 33 14.32 -18.86 1.84
N SER A 34 15.64 -18.77 2.06
CA SER A 34 16.37 -19.48 3.10
C SER A 34 15.91 -19.13 4.52
N ARG A 35 15.71 -17.83 4.81
CA ARG A 35 15.26 -17.35 6.15
C ARG A 35 13.77 -17.58 6.39
N LEU A 36 12.95 -17.46 5.35
CA LEU A 36 11.50 -17.66 5.44
C LEU A 36 11.11 -19.14 5.40
N SER A 37 11.91 -20.02 4.77
CA SER A 37 11.64 -21.45 4.58
C SER A 37 11.32 -22.23 5.87
N LYS A 38 12.04 -21.98 6.97
CA LYS A 38 11.80 -22.67 8.26
C LYS A 38 10.49 -22.23 8.90
N HIS A 39 10.20 -20.93 8.86
CA HIS A 39 8.96 -20.39 9.40
C HIS A 39 7.77 -20.63 8.48
N TYR A 40 7.98 -20.71 7.16
CA TYR A 40 6.98 -20.91 6.13
C TYR A 40 6.10 -22.14 6.39
N LYS A 41 6.70 -23.29 6.70
CA LYS A 41 5.95 -24.51 7.06
C LYS A 41 5.10 -24.32 8.32
N PHE A 42 5.60 -23.53 9.28
CA PHE A 42 4.88 -23.21 10.52
C PHE A 42 3.71 -22.25 10.25
N TRP A 43 3.91 -21.17 9.49
CA TRP A 43 2.86 -20.24 9.07
C TRP A 43 1.77 -20.94 8.25
N MET A 44 2.14 -21.86 7.35
CA MET A 44 1.18 -22.66 6.58
C MET A 44 0.32 -23.56 7.46
N ARG A 45 0.93 -24.25 8.44
CA ARG A 45 0.19 -25.06 9.42
C ARG A 45 -0.75 -24.22 10.28
N LEU A 46 -0.34 -23.01 10.66
CA LEU A 46 -1.21 -22.07 11.39
C LEU A 46 -2.33 -21.50 10.51
N GLY A 47 -2.05 -21.17 9.25
CA GLY A 47 -3.05 -20.70 8.30
C GLY A 47 -4.14 -21.74 8.08
N GLN A 48 -3.78 -23.02 7.98
CA GLN A 48 -4.72 -24.15 7.89
C GLN A 48 -5.65 -24.26 9.11
N LYS A 49 -5.22 -23.81 10.29
CA LYS A 49 -6.05 -23.77 11.52
C LYS A 49 -7.06 -22.61 11.57
N GLY A 50 -7.14 -21.81 10.50
CA GLY A 50 -8.13 -20.72 10.43
C GLY A 50 -7.69 -19.42 11.11
N PHE A 51 -6.38 -19.20 11.31
CA PHE A 51 -5.87 -17.92 11.80
C PHE A 51 -5.65 -16.94 10.65
N VAL A 52 -6.19 -15.73 10.79
CA VAL A 52 -6.11 -14.65 9.78
C VAL A 52 -4.71 -14.03 9.66
N PRO A 53 -4.00 -13.62 10.74
CA PRO A 53 -2.72 -12.91 10.60
C PRO A 53 -1.64 -13.68 9.81
N PRO A 54 -1.44 -15.00 10.02
CA PRO A 54 -0.55 -15.81 9.18
C PRO A 54 -0.85 -15.72 7.68
N ARG A 55 -2.14 -15.72 7.29
CA ARG A 55 -2.55 -15.63 5.88
C ARG A 55 -2.23 -14.27 5.29
N ILE A 56 -2.43 -13.20 6.04
CA ILE A 56 -2.08 -11.85 5.60
C ILE A 56 -0.55 -11.75 5.38
N ILE A 57 0.24 -12.22 6.34
CA ILE A 57 1.70 -12.22 6.24
C ILE A 57 2.16 -13.04 5.02
N TYR A 58 1.53 -14.19 4.79
CA TYR A 58 1.85 -15.05 3.66
C TYR A 58 1.44 -14.43 2.31
N GLY A 59 0.27 -13.80 2.23
CA GLY A 59 -0.13 -13.03 1.05
C GLY A 59 0.80 -11.85 0.76
N ASN A 60 1.33 -11.19 1.80
CA ASN A 60 2.28 -10.09 1.65
C ASN A 60 3.58 -10.58 1.00
N GLN A 61 4.07 -11.76 1.39
CA GLN A 61 5.26 -12.36 0.79
C GLN A 61 5.08 -12.58 -0.72
N PHE A 62 3.94 -13.12 -1.14
CA PHE A 62 3.64 -13.28 -2.57
C PHE A 62 3.46 -11.96 -3.30
N THR A 63 2.93 -10.94 -2.62
CA THR A 63 2.85 -9.59 -3.17
C THR A 63 4.24 -9.02 -3.46
N MET A 64 5.21 -9.25 -2.56
CA MET A 64 6.60 -8.81 -2.72
C MET A 64 7.28 -9.42 -3.94
N ILE A 65 7.03 -10.71 -4.22
CA ILE A 65 7.59 -11.41 -5.39
C ILE A 65 6.68 -11.34 -6.63
N SER A 66 5.75 -10.38 -6.67
CA SER A 66 4.82 -10.14 -7.79
C SER A 66 3.90 -11.31 -8.17
N GLN A 67 3.69 -12.27 -7.25
CA GLN A 67 2.76 -13.38 -7.41
C GLN A 67 1.35 -12.99 -6.92
N HIS A 68 0.75 -12.00 -7.58
CA HIS A 68 -0.49 -11.37 -7.11
C HIS A 68 -1.71 -12.30 -7.09
N GLN A 69 -1.76 -13.31 -7.97
CA GLN A 69 -2.85 -14.29 -7.98
C GLN A 69 -2.85 -15.16 -6.72
N VAL A 70 -1.66 -15.58 -6.27
CA VAL A 70 -1.51 -16.39 -5.06
C VAL A 70 -1.80 -15.53 -3.83
N ALA A 71 -1.29 -14.30 -3.81
CA ALA A 71 -1.60 -13.33 -2.76
C ALA A 71 -3.11 -13.08 -2.62
N ALA A 72 -3.80 -12.83 -3.74
CA ALA A 72 -5.25 -12.62 -3.75
C ALA A 72 -6.02 -13.81 -3.19
N LYS A 73 -5.60 -15.05 -3.52
CA LYS A 73 -6.20 -16.26 -2.97
C LYS A 73 -6.09 -16.32 -1.44
N GLU A 74 -4.92 -16.03 -0.89
CA GLU A 74 -4.72 -16.06 0.57
C GLU A 74 -5.50 -14.97 1.30
N TYR A 75 -5.53 -13.75 0.74
CA TYR A 75 -6.33 -12.67 1.31
C TYR A 75 -7.83 -12.95 1.23
N LEU A 76 -8.32 -13.58 0.16
CA LEU A 76 -9.73 -13.98 0.06
C LEU A 76 -10.10 -15.05 1.11
N GLN A 77 -9.17 -15.95 1.47
CA GLN A 77 -9.39 -16.88 2.59
C GLN A 77 -9.42 -16.15 3.94
N ALA A 78 -8.57 -15.14 4.13
CA ALA A 78 -8.65 -14.27 5.31
C ALA A 78 -9.98 -13.50 5.37
N TYR A 79 -10.47 -13.02 4.22
CA TYR A 79 -11.75 -12.31 4.13
C TYR A 79 -12.95 -13.15 4.55
N LYS A 80 -12.96 -14.45 4.22
CA LYS A 80 -14.02 -15.37 4.69
C LYS A 80 -14.13 -15.45 6.21
N GLN A 81 -13.04 -15.18 6.93
CA GLN A 81 -12.99 -15.25 8.39
C GLN A 81 -13.23 -13.88 9.03
N MET A 82 -12.74 -12.81 8.42
CA MET A 82 -12.82 -11.44 8.94
C MET A 82 -13.24 -10.44 7.83
N PRO A 83 -14.51 -10.49 7.38
CA PRO A 83 -14.99 -9.62 6.29
C PRO A 83 -15.09 -8.15 6.68
N GLU A 84 -15.30 -7.85 7.96
CA GLU A 84 -15.40 -6.49 8.52
C GLU A 84 -14.04 -5.91 8.93
N ASN A 85 -12.93 -6.59 8.65
CA ASN A 85 -11.61 -6.06 8.95
C ASN A 85 -11.12 -5.14 7.81
N PRO A 86 -10.83 -3.85 8.08
CA PRO A 86 -10.42 -2.93 7.03
C PRO A 86 -9.13 -3.35 6.32
N LEU A 87 -8.13 -3.84 7.05
CA LEU A 87 -6.85 -4.27 6.49
C LEU A 87 -7.02 -5.45 5.53
N VAL A 88 -7.87 -6.43 5.88
CA VAL A 88 -8.17 -7.57 4.99
C VAL A 88 -8.79 -7.08 3.69
N ASN A 89 -9.76 -6.18 3.75
CA ASN A 89 -10.37 -5.57 2.56
C ASN A 89 -9.34 -4.81 1.70
N LEU A 90 -8.44 -4.05 2.33
CA LEU A 90 -7.36 -3.33 1.65
C LEU A 90 -6.41 -4.29 0.91
N CYS A 91 -6.02 -5.38 1.56
CA CYS A 91 -5.14 -6.41 0.99
C CYS A 91 -5.81 -7.13 -0.20
N VAL A 92 -7.06 -7.56 -0.07
CA VAL A 92 -7.81 -8.21 -1.16
C VAL A 92 -7.94 -7.25 -2.35
N GLY A 93 -8.41 -6.03 -2.09
CA GLY A 93 -8.65 -5.04 -3.14
C GLY A 93 -7.37 -4.73 -3.92
N THR A 94 -6.28 -4.44 -3.22
CA THR A 94 -4.97 -4.14 -3.85
C THR A 94 -4.42 -5.32 -4.65
N ALA A 95 -4.53 -6.55 -4.11
CA ALA A 95 -4.08 -7.74 -4.82
C ALA A 95 -4.87 -7.98 -6.12
N LEU A 96 -6.19 -7.80 -6.10
CA LEU A 96 -7.03 -7.92 -7.29
C LEU A 96 -6.70 -6.87 -8.34
N LEU A 97 -6.47 -5.61 -7.95
CA LEU A 97 -6.02 -4.59 -8.91
C LEU A 97 -4.68 -4.95 -9.55
N ASN A 98 -3.73 -5.48 -8.78
CA ASN A 98 -2.45 -5.93 -9.32
C ASN A 98 -2.60 -7.17 -10.23
N VAL A 99 -3.53 -8.08 -9.94
CA VAL A 99 -3.88 -9.18 -10.85
C VAL A 99 -4.46 -8.63 -12.17
N ALA A 100 -5.32 -7.61 -12.10
CA ALA A 100 -5.95 -7.02 -13.28
C ALA A 100 -4.96 -6.30 -14.21
N LEU A 101 -3.88 -5.74 -13.65
CA LEU A 101 -2.80 -5.10 -14.41
C LEU A 101 -1.86 -6.09 -15.11
N GLY A 102 -1.94 -7.38 -14.75
CA GLY A 102 -1.19 -8.44 -15.42
C GLY A 102 -1.61 -8.63 -16.89
N PHE A 103 -0.65 -9.03 -17.73
CA PHE A 103 -0.90 -9.19 -19.18
C PHE A 103 -1.77 -10.40 -19.54
N ARG A 104 -1.84 -11.43 -18.66
CA ARG A 104 -2.47 -12.72 -18.96
C ARG A 104 -3.98 -12.79 -18.67
N LEU A 105 -4.55 -11.77 -18.02
CA LEU A 105 -5.96 -11.80 -17.63
C LEU A 105 -6.86 -11.32 -18.76
N GLN A 106 -7.88 -12.13 -19.10
CA GLN A 106 -8.85 -11.79 -20.15
C GLN A 106 -9.86 -10.72 -19.69
N ASN A 107 -10.47 -10.91 -18.51
CA ASN A 107 -11.52 -10.01 -17.98
C ASN A 107 -10.97 -8.97 -16.99
N LYS A 108 -10.09 -8.09 -17.46
CA LYS A 108 -9.43 -7.08 -16.61
C LYS A 108 -10.43 -6.13 -15.94
N HIS A 109 -11.43 -5.67 -16.67
CA HIS A 109 -12.43 -4.72 -16.14
C HIS A 109 -13.24 -5.31 -14.97
N GLN A 110 -13.63 -6.58 -15.06
CA GLN A 110 -14.34 -7.27 -13.98
C GLN A 110 -13.45 -7.37 -12.73
N CYS A 111 -12.18 -7.71 -12.90
CA CYS A 111 -11.23 -7.81 -11.80
C CYS A 111 -10.94 -6.44 -11.15
N VAL A 112 -10.85 -5.37 -11.95
CA VAL A 112 -10.76 -3.99 -11.44
C VAL A 112 -12.00 -3.63 -10.62
N ALA A 113 -13.20 -3.91 -11.13
CA ALA A 113 -14.45 -3.63 -10.42
C ALA A 113 -14.52 -4.37 -9.08
N GLN A 114 -14.13 -5.65 -9.04
CA GLN A 114 -14.03 -6.43 -7.81
C GLN A 114 -13.02 -5.82 -6.83
N GLY A 115 -11.82 -5.47 -7.30
CA GLY A 115 -10.80 -4.85 -6.47
C GLY A 115 -11.26 -3.52 -5.86
N LEU A 116 -11.90 -2.66 -6.65
CA LEU A 116 -12.47 -1.40 -6.17
C LEU A 116 -13.60 -1.59 -5.17
N ALA A 117 -14.43 -2.64 -5.31
CA ALA A 117 -15.48 -2.95 -4.34
C ALA A 117 -14.92 -3.26 -2.94
N PHE A 118 -13.85 -4.06 -2.86
CA PHE A 118 -13.18 -4.32 -1.58
C PHE A 118 -12.54 -3.06 -0.99
N LEU A 119 -11.91 -2.23 -1.83
CA LEU A 119 -11.35 -0.95 -1.37
C LEU A 119 -12.42 0.04 -0.91
N TYR A 120 -13.60 0.03 -1.54
CA TYR A 120 -14.73 0.84 -1.11
C TYR A 120 -15.28 0.37 0.23
N ASN A 121 -15.32 -0.95 0.46
CA ASN A 121 -15.67 -1.49 1.78
C ASN A 121 -14.63 -1.10 2.84
N ASN A 122 -13.32 -1.16 2.53
CA ASN A 122 -12.26 -0.63 3.40
C ASN A 122 -12.51 0.85 3.74
N LEU A 123 -12.85 1.67 2.74
CA LEU A 123 -13.16 3.10 2.93
C LEU A 123 -14.34 3.32 3.89
N ARG A 124 -15.41 2.53 3.74
CA ARG A 124 -16.59 2.58 4.63
C ARG A 124 -16.25 2.17 6.05
N LEU A 125 -15.52 1.08 6.23
CA LEU A 125 -15.12 0.56 7.55
C LEU A 125 -14.15 1.49 8.29
N CYS A 126 -13.38 2.28 7.56
CA CYS A 126 -12.52 3.32 8.10
C CYS A 126 -13.20 4.70 8.19
N GLU A 127 -14.53 4.76 8.03
CA GLU A 127 -15.32 6.00 8.18
C GLU A 127 -14.83 7.17 7.31
N ASN A 128 -14.35 6.88 6.10
CA ASN A 128 -13.73 7.88 5.22
C ASN A 128 -12.52 8.60 5.85
N SER A 129 -11.72 7.89 6.66
CA SER A 129 -10.47 8.42 7.19
C SER A 129 -9.56 8.96 6.08
N GLN A 130 -8.68 9.90 6.44
CA GLN A 130 -7.72 10.49 5.52
C GLN A 130 -6.90 9.41 4.79
N GLU A 131 -6.47 8.38 5.52
CA GLU A 131 -5.73 7.25 4.96
C GLU A 131 -6.55 6.43 3.97
N ALA A 132 -7.80 6.11 4.31
CA ALA A 132 -8.63 5.29 3.44
C ALA A 132 -8.99 6.02 2.14
N LEU A 133 -9.25 7.33 2.21
CA LEU A 133 -9.43 8.18 1.02
C LEU A 133 -8.16 8.23 0.17
N TYR A 134 -6.99 8.37 0.79
CA TYR A 134 -5.71 8.34 0.08
C TYR A 134 -5.46 6.99 -0.59
N ASN A 135 -5.72 5.89 0.10
CA ASN A 135 -5.56 4.53 -0.46
C ASN A 135 -6.51 4.32 -1.65
N MET A 136 -7.76 4.80 -1.57
CA MET A 136 -8.71 4.78 -2.70
C MET A 136 -8.21 5.64 -3.88
N ALA A 137 -7.70 6.85 -3.62
CA ALA A 137 -7.14 7.74 -4.63
C ALA A 137 -5.94 7.08 -5.35
N ARG A 138 -5.03 6.48 -4.59
CA ARG A 138 -3.86 5.74 -5.11
C ARG A 138 -4.30 4.56 -5.97
N ALA A 139 -5.31 3.81 -5.54
CA ALA A 139 -5.83 2.68 -6.30
C ALA A 139 -6.45 3.12 -7.64
N CYS A 140 -7.29 4.16 -7.63
CA CYS A 140 -7.87 4.74 -8.85
C CYS A 140 -6.78 5.24 -9.80
N HIS A 141 -5.77 5.94 -9.27
CA HIS A 141 -4.64 6.42 -10.07
C HIS A 141 -3.87 5.25 -10.70
N HIS A 142 -3.61 4.18 -9.94
CA HIS A 142 -2.87 2.99 -10.38
C HIS A 142 -3.51 2.28 -11.55
N VAL A 143 -4.85 2.20 -11.59
CA VAL A 143 -5.61 1.58 -12.70
C VAL A 143 -6.01 2.56 -13.80
N GLY A 144 -5.54 3.82 -13.75
CA GLY A 144 -5.76 4.82 -14.79
C GLY A 144 -7.09 5.59 -14.70
N LEU A 145 -7.86 5.44 -13.62
CA LEU A 145 -9.07 6.22 -13.35
C LEU A 145 -8.70 7.60 -12.77
N VAL A 146 -7.99 8.39 -13.57
CA VAL A 146 -7.31 9.62 -13.12
C VAL A 146 -8.26 10.71 -12.62
N SER A 147 -9.43 10.89 -13.25
CA SER A 147 -10.41 11.89 -12.80
C SER A 147 -10.98 11.54 -11.41
N LEU A 148 -11.24 10.25 -11.17
CA LEU A 148 -11.71 9.77 -9.87
C LEU A 148 -10.60 9.89 -8.82
N ALA A 149 -9.36 9.57 -9.21
CA ALA A 149 -8.20 9.74 -8.34
C ALA A 149 -8.02 11.20 -7.90
N ALA A 150 -8.16 12.16 -8.81
CA ALA A 150 -8.07 13.59 -8.50
C ALA A 150 -9.11 14.00 -7.44
N SER A 151 -10.38 13.62 -7.65
CA SER A 151 -11.46 13.89 -6.69
C SER A 151 -11.17 13.32 -5.30
N TYR A 152 -10.61 12.11 -5.20
CA TYR A 152 -10.26 11.55 -3.90
C TYR A 152 -9.03 12.22 -3.27
N TYR A 153 -8.01 12.61 -4.05
CA TYR A 153 -6.89 13.38 -3.49
C TYR A 153 -7.34 14.74 -2.95
N GLU A 154 -8.25 15.43 -3.64
CA GLU A 154 -8.84 16.68 -3.16
C GLU A 154 -9.56 16.49 -1.81
N LYS A 155 -10.29 15.38 -1.62
CA LYS A 155 -10.90 15.02 -0.33
C LYS A 155 -9.84 14.79 0.75
N VAL A 156 -8.71 14.17 0.43
CA VAL A 156 -7.59 14.01 1.37
C VAL A 156 -7.03 15.37 1.80
N LEU A 157 -6.85 16.29 0.85
CA LEU A 157 -6.36 17.65 1.11
C LEU A 157 -7.30 18.47 2.01
N ALA A 158 -8.61 18.21 1.92
CA ALA A 158 -9.63 18.86 2.73
C ALA A 158 -9.65 18.39 4.20
N ILE A 159 -9.10 17.22 4.50
CA ILE A 159 -9.05 16.68 5.86
C ILE A 159 -7.76 17.12 6.54
N ARG A 160 -7.89 17.88 7.63
CA ARG A 160 -6.80 18.17 8.56
C ARG A 160 -6.76 17.06 9.61
N GLN A 161 -5.66 16.31 9.65
CA GLN A 161 -5.41 15.35 10.70
C GLN A 161 -4.54 16.01 11.76
N GLU A 162 -4.94 15.94 13.03
CA GLU A 162 -4.07 16.30 14.15
C GLU A 162 -2.96 15.25 14.23
N ASP A 163 -1.71 15.70 14.39
CA ASP A 163 -0.56 14.81 14.45
C ASP A 163 -0.70 13.87 15.66
N CYS A 164 -1.14 12.65 15.41
CA CYS A 164 -1.19 11.62 16.44
C CYS A 164 0.20 10.99 16.57
N PRO A 165 0.79 10.95 17.78
CA PRO A 165 2.07 10.29 17.98
C PRO A 165 1.93 8.82 17.58
N LEU A 166 2.76 8.39 16.62
CA LEU A 166 2.87 6.98 16.26
C LEU A 166 3.14 6.19 17.55
N PRO A 167 2.46 5.06 17.78
CA PRO A 167 2.81 4.19 18.91
C PRO A 167 4.29 3.88 18.81
N LYS A 168 5.08 4.35 19.78
CA LYS A 168 6.48 3.96 19.88
C LYS A 168 6.45 2.43 20.02
N LEU A 169 6.84 1.70 18.98
CA LEU A 169 7.24 0.30 19.12
C LEU A 169 8.22 0.32 20.28
N ALA A 170 7.91 -0.36 21.39
CA ALA A 170 8.63 -0.24 22.64
C ALA A 170 10.11 -0.55 22.42
N LYS A 171 10.89 0.47 22.06
CA LYS A 171 12.33 0.45 22.19
C LYS A 171 12.57 0.53 23.67
N VAL A 172 13.19 -0.51 24.21
CA VAL A 172 13.69 -0.58 25.58
C VAL A 172 14.89 0.37 25.66
N ASP A 173 14.65 1.67 25.51
CA ASP A 173 15.68 2.69 25.70
C ASP A 173 15.30 3.51 26.93
N ARG A 174 16.14 3.33 27.95
CA ARG A 174 15.96 3.70 29.34
C ARG A 174 16.35 5.15 29.61
N ASP A 175 15.90 6.11 28.79
CA ASP A 175 16.14 7.54 29.04
C ASP A 175 14.93 8.40 28.63
N ALA A 176 14.18 8.82 29.64
CA ALA A 176 13.00 9.65 29.54
C ALA A 176 13.37 11.15 29.61
N ALA A 177 13.42 11.84 28.48
CA ALA A 177 13.45 13.32 28.46
C ALA A 177 13.15 13.99 27.10
N LYS A 178 12.52 13.31 26.12
CA LYS A 178 12.06 13.99 24.89
C LYS A 178 10.55 13.91 24.76
N PRO A 179 9.84 15.04 24.54
CA PRO A 179 8.43 15.01 24.19
C PRO A 179 8.26 14.09 22.97
N PRO A 180 7.18 13.30 22.89
CA PRO A 180 6.92 12.49 21.71
C PRO A 180 6.85 13.43 20.51
N GLU A 181 7.73 13.24 19.53
CA GLU A 181 7.59 14.00 18.29
C GLU A 181 6.21 13.71 17.70
N PRO A 182 5.47 14.74 17.27
CA PRO A 182 4.17 14.57 16.64
C PRO A 182 4.32 13.56 15.50
N GLY A 183 3.56 12.48 15.59
CA GLY A 183 3.68 11.37 14.65
C GLY A 183 3.22 11.83 13.28
N TYR A 184 4.05 11.55 12.28
CA TYR A 184 3.79 11.91 10.89
C TYR A 184 2.67 11.02 10.31
N CYS A 185 1.43 11.45 10.53
CA CYS A 185 0.22 10.76 10.09
C CYS A 185 -0.54 11.54 8.99
N ASP A 186 -0.18 12.80 8.75
CA ASP A 186 -0.80 13.62 7.71
C ASP A 186 -0.31 13.25 6.31
N LEU A 187 -1.24 12.80 5.46
CA LEU A 187 -1.02 12.37 4.07
C LEU A 187 -1.27 13.49 3.04
N ARG A 188 -1.51 14.73 3.48
CA ARG A 188 -1.78 15.86 2.56
C ARG A 188 -0.61 16.13 1.62
N ARG A 189 0.64 16.03 2.07
CA ARG A 189 1.81 16.27 1.21
C ARG A 189 1.89 15.24 0.08
N GLU A 190 1.57 14.00 0.38
CA GLU A 190 1.60 12.86 -0.53
C GLU A 190 0.41 12.87 -1.48
N ALA A 191 -0.76 13.30 -1.00
CA ALA A 191 -1.92 13.54 -1.84
C ALA A 191 -1.64 14.68 -2.82
N ALA A 192 -1.12 15.82 -2.34
CA ALA A 192 -0.73 16.95 -3.16
C ALA A 192 0.30 16.55 -4.22
N TYR A 193 1.33 15.79 -3.83
CA TYR A 193 2.31 15.28 -4.78
C TYR A 193 1.66 14.36 -5.82
N ASN A 194 0.76 13.46 -5.45
CA ASN A 194 0.14 12.62 -6.47
C ASN A 194 -0.84 13.39 -7.38
N LEU A 195 -1.53 14.41 -6.83
CA LEU A 195 -2.44 15.26 -7.58
C LEU A 195 -1.70 16.16 -8.57
N HIS A 196 -0.53 16.70 -8.20
CA HIS A 196 0.28 17.50 -9.12
C HIS A 196 0.69 16.69 -10.37
N LEU A 197 0.96 15.38 -10.22
CA LEU A 197 1.30 14.52 -11.36
C LEU A 197 0.13 14.40 -12.34
N ILE A 198 -1.10 14.33 -11.83
CA ILE A 198 -2.32 14.29 -12.65
C ILE A 198 -2.48 15.62 -13.39
N TYR A 199 -2.41 16.76 -12.69
CA TYR A 199 -2.54 18.07 -13.30
C TYR A 199 -1.45 18.34 -14.33
N LYS A 200 -0.20 18.00 -14.04
CA LYS A 200 0.92 18.09 -14.99
C LYS A 200 0.64 17.28 -16.25
N LYS A 201 0.17 16.03 -16.12
CA LYS A 201 -0.15 15.17 -17.28
C LYS A 201 -1.34 15.69 -18.08
N SER A 202 -2.29 16.38 -17.45
CA SER A 202 -3.44 16.99 -18.11
C SER A 202 -3.13 18.32 -18.82
N GLY A 203 -1.92 18.88 -18.63
CA GLY A 203 -1.55 20.20 -19.17
C GLY A 203 -1.92 21.40 -18.28
N ALA A 204 -2.58 21.16 -17.13
CA ALA A 204 -2.87 22.19 -16.13
C ALA A 204 -1.64 22.56 -15.29
N VAL A 205 -0.62 23.12 -15.94
CA VAL A 205 0.71 23.38 -15.34
C VAL A 205 0.63 24.35 -14.18
N ASP A 206 -0.20 25.39 -14.26
CA ASP A 206 -0.31 26.39 -13.19
C ASP A 206 -0.92 25.79 -11.91
N LEU A 207 -1.97 24.96 -12.03
CA LEU A 207 -2.53 24.22 -10.90
C LEU A 207 -1.51 23.23 -10.31
N ALA A 208 -0.74 22.54 -11.15
CA ALA A 208 0.31 21.64 -10.69
C ALA A 208 1.38 22.38 -9.88
N ARG A 209 1.79 23.58 -10.34
CA ARG A 209 2.76 24.43 -9.63
C ARG A 209 2.19 24.95 -8.31
N GLN A 210 0.93 25.39 -8.31
CA GLN A 210 0.25 25.91 -7.13
C GLN A 210 0.16 24.84 -6.03
N ILE A 211 -0.30 23.62 -6.36
CA ILE A 211 -0.40 22.54 -5.37
C ILE A 211 0.93 22.21 -4.71
N LEU A 212 2.03 22.16 -5.49
CA LEU A 212 3.35 21.92 -4.92
C LEU A 212 3.80 23.06 -3.99
N LYS A 213 3.50 24.31 -4.36
CA LYS A 213 3.83 25.48 -3.54
C LYS A 213 3.07 25.46 -2.20
N ASP A 214 1.79 25.11 -2.25
CA ASP A 214 0.89 25.19 -1.09
C ASP A 214 1.11 24.05 -0.08
N TYR A 215 1.53 22.85 -0.54
CA TYR A 215 1.58 21.65 0.30
C TYR A 215 2.93 20.93 0.34
N CYS A 216 3.86 21.19 -0.58
CA CYS A 216 5.12 20.45 -0.68
C CYS A 216 6.37 21.28 -0.35
N THR A 217 6.20 22.54 0.08
CA THR A 217 7.29 23.39 0.57
C THR A 217 7.64 23.06 2.04
N LEU A 218 8.91 23.28 2.42
CA LEU A 218 9.44 23.06 3.77
C LEU A 218 9.52 24.39 4.53
#